data_AF-G0QRH3-F1
#
_entry.id   AF-G0QRH3-F1
#
_cell.length_a   1.000
_cell.length_b   1.000
_cell.length_c   1.000
_cell.angle_alpha   90.00
_cell.angle_beta   90.00
_cell.angle_gamma   90.00
#
_symmetry.space_group_name_H-M   'P 1'
#
loop_
_entity.id
_entity.type
_entity.pdbx_description
1 polymer ?
#
loop_
_entity_poly.entity_id
_entity_poly.type
_entity_poly.pdbx_seq_one_letter_code
_entity_poly.pdbx_strand_id
1 'polypeptide(L)'
;MFQKIIICVPIVIKLSVIIVIIFYIYSAIGVELFTTLKPIEYNKTGLYGFSMCSTKYVQKNKIKDSTQCNYADFNSFLGSMLVLLQVCTAAGWSNIVFDYGYKFDSLLNSILFFNSFHFIAVFMLSLIGGIIWEVFTVVEKIMEDIQAVEEQQELLNSIEQQQQLLQSINFETNQNKYIDIVYTIAFLEKKNYNYLRRFSIQKKGEDDDSEESDESEESKESKEQLQFKYHLGIEREFKLQQQQTMLNKMTQNKNNQNNQNQCETPKDLFIKKKK
;
A
#
# COMPACT_ATOMS: atom_id res chain seq x y z
N MET A 1 10.55 8.48 1.68
CA MET A 1 10.23 9.93 1.61
C MET A 1 10.31 10.51 0.21
N PHE A 2 11.44 10.37 -0.51
CA PHE A 2 11.62 11.03 -1.82
C PHE A 2 10.58 10.61 -2.88
N GLN A 3 10.19 9.34 -2.92
CA GLN A 3 9.11 8.85 -3.80
C GLN A 3 7.75 9.49 -3.48
N LYS A 4 7.42 9.70 -2.19
CA LYS A 4 6.20 10.42 -1.77
C LYS A 4 6.18 11.86 -2.30
N ILE A 5 7.33 12.54 -2.31
CA ILE A 5 7.46 13.90 -2.86
C ILE A 5 7.21 13.90 -4.37
N ILE A 6 7.80 12.97 -5.12
CA ILE A 6 7.64 12.89 -6.58
C ILE A 6 6.17 12.67 -6.98
N ILE A 7 5.43 11.83 -6.24
CA ILE A 7 4.01 11.58 -6.48
C ILE A 7 3.16 12.84 -6.26
N CYS A 8 3.58 13.74 -5.35
CA CYS A 8 2.86 14.98 -5.06
C CYS A 8 3.15 16.13 -6.06
N VAL A 9 4.31 16.11 -6.74
CA VAL A 9 4.71 17.15 -7.72
C VAL A 9 3.64 17.45 -8.78
N PRO A 10 3.05 16.47 -9.51
CA PRO A 10 2.06 16.78 -10.55
C PRO A 10 0.80 17.46 -10.01
N ILE A 11 0.44 17.19 -8.75
CA ILE A 11 -0.71 17.82 -8.09
C ILE A 11 -0.38 19.27 -7.74
N VAL A 12 0.81 19.52 -7.18
CA VAL A 12 1.28 20.88 -6.89
C VAL A 12 1.38 21.71 -8.18
N ILE A 13 1.86 21.12 -9.28
CA ILE A 13 1.93 21.80 -10.59
C ILE A 13 0.54 22.22 -11.06
N LYS A 14 -0.46 21.33 -10.99
CA LYS A 14 -1.85 21.66 -11.38
C LYS A 14 -2.43 22.81 -10.56
N LEU A 15 -2.16 22.84 -9.26
CA LEU A 15 -2.62 23.91 -8.37
C LEU A 15 -1.85 25.22 -8.59
N SER A 16 -0.55 25.13 -8.90
CA SER A 16 0.32 26.28 -9.19
C SER A 16 -0.19 27.13 -10.36
N VAL A 17 -0.85 26.52 -11.35
CA VAL A 17 -1.48 27.24 -12.47
C VAL A 17 -2.44 28.32 -11.99
N ILE A 18 -3.20 28.06 -10.93
CA ILE A 18 -4.16 29.03 -10.38
C ILE A 18 -3.43 30.23 -9.77
N ILE A 19 -2.31 30.01 -9.07
CA ILE A 19 -1.47 31.10 -8.56
C ILE A 19 -0.94 31.95 -9.72
N VAL A 20 -0.43 31.30 -10.77
CA VAL A 20 0.12 31.99 -11.94
C VAL A 20 -0.95 32.86 -12.62
N ILE A 21 -2.20 32.42 -12.69
CA ILE A 21 -3.32 33.21 -13.21
C ILE A 21 -3.60 34.44 -12.33
N ILE A 22 -3.61 34.29 -11.00
CA ILE A 22 -3.81 35.42 -10.08
C ILE A 22 -2.70 36.45 -10.24
N PHE A 23 -1.45 35.97 -10.26
CA PHE A 23 -0.28 36.79 -10.54
C PHE A 23 -0.40 37.51 -11.89
N TYR A 24 -0.89 36.82 -12.93
CA TYR A 24 -1.10 37.41 -14.25
C TYR A 24 -2.10 38.58 -14.22
N ILE A 25 -3.25 38.38 -13.58
CA ILE A 25 -4.29 39.41 -13.47
C ILE A 25 -3.77 40.61 -12.69
N TYR A 26 -3.15 40.38 -11.53
CA TYR A 26 -2.61 41.45 -10.71
C TYR A 26 -1.43 42.15 -11.37
N SER A 27 -0.62 41.45 -12.16
CA SER A 27 0.44 42.09 -12.94
C SER A 27 -0.11 42.99 -14.04
N ALA A 28 -1.14 42.55 -14.77
CA ALA A 28 -1.78 43.38 -15.79
C ALA A 28 -2.37 44.66 -15.17
N ILE A 29 -3.14 44.53 -14.09
CA ILE A 29 -3.71 45.66 -13.36
C ILE A 29 -2.62 46.56 -12.78
N GLY A 30 -1.57 45.98 -12.19
CA GLY A 30 -0.47 46.72 -11.59
C GLY A 30 0.31 47.54 -12.61
N VAL A 31 0.52 47.01 -13.83
CA VAL A 31 1.16 47.74 -14.93
C VAL A 31 0.30 48.94 -15.35
N GLU A 32 -1.02 48.79 -15.41
CA GLU A 32 -1.91 49.93 -15.73
C GLU A 32 -1.93 51.00 -14.63
N LEU A 33 -1.91 50.59 -13.35
CA LEU A 33 -2.00 51.51 -12.22
C LEU A 33 -0.67 52.21 -11.86
N PHE A 34 0.45 51.49 -11.98
CA PHE A 34 1.74 51.91 -11.40
C PHE A 34 2.87 52.00 -12.41
N THR A 35 2.57 52.07 -13.71
CA THR A 35 3.59 52.33 -14.72
C THR A 35 4.14 53.76 -14.59
N THR A 36 5.45 53.89 -14.74
CA THR A 36 6.14 55.19 -14.80
C THR A 36 6.37 55.66 -16.24
N LEU A 37 5.86 54.90 -17.21
CA LEU A 37 5.88 55.29 -18.62
C LEU A 37 4.85 56.40 -18.87
N LYS A 38 5.17 57.27 -19.84
CA LYS A 38 4.25 58.33 -20.26
C LYS A 38 2.93 57.73 -20.77
N PRO A 39 1.77 58.36 -20.51
CA PRO A 39 1.60 59.74 -20.02
C PRO A 39 1.51 59.89 -18.49
N ILE A 40 1.72 58.83 -17.70
CA ILE A 40 1.47 58.91 -16.25
C ILE A 40 2.51 59.80 -15.56
N GLU A 41 2.03 60.82 -14.87
CA GLU A 41 2.86 61.68 -14.03
C GLU A 41 3.08 61.02 -12.67
N TYR A 42 4.31 61.06 -12.18
CA TYR A 42 4.69 60.52 -10.89
C TYR A 42 5.75 61.41 -10.23
N ASN A 43 5.80 61.40 -8.91
CA ASN A 43 6.74 62.20 -8.14
C ASN A 43 8.15 61.61 -8.25
N LYS A 44 9.04 62.34 -8.94
CA LYS A 44 10.45 61.96 -9.14
C LYS A 44 11.37 62.35 -7.98
N THR A 45 10.92 63.27 -7.13
CA THR A 45 11.73 63.93 -6.09
C THR A 45 11.31 63.56 -4.67
N GLY A 46 10.48 62.51 -4.51
CA GLY A 46 10.07 62.02 -3.20
C GLY A 46 11.22 61.40 -2.39
N LEU A 47 11.13 61.51 -1.06
CA LEU A 47 11.94 60.72 -0.11
C LEU A 47 11.66 59.21 -0.21
N TYR A 48 10.59 58.85 -0.93
CA TYR A 48 10.12 57.51 -1.19
C TYR A 48 10.34 57.20 -2.68
N GLY A 49 10.69 55.96 -2.99
CA GLY A 49 11.03 55.47 -4.33
C GLY A 49 12.12 54.38 -4.30
N PHE A 50 12.79 54.18 -3.18
CA PHE A 50 14.02 53.38 -3.09
C PHE A 50 13.82 52.01 -2.45
N SER A 51 12.57 51.57 -2.19
CA SER A 51 12.32 50.26 -1.56
C SER A 51 12.84 49.09 -2.41
N MET A 52 12.95 49.30 -3.72
CA MET A 52 13.47 48.34 -4.70
C MET A 52 14.93 48.61 -5.09
N CYS A 53 15.61 49.50 -4.38
CA CYS A 53 17.01 49.84 -4.64
C CYS A 53 17.94 49.30 -3.55
N SER A 54 19.16 48.94 -3.95
CA SER A 54 20.21 48.65 -2.98
C SER A 54 20.67 49.95 -2.30
N THR A 55 20.61 49.99 -0.96
CA THR A 55 21.02 51.14 -0.15
C THR A 55 22.47 51.58 -0.43
N LYS A 56 23.37 50.62 -0.69
CA LYS A 56 24.77 50.88 -1.05
C LYS A 56 24.91 51.59 -2.40
N TYR A 57 24.03 51.29 -3.34
CA TYR A 57 24.05 51.87 -4.69
C TYR A 57 23.54 53.32 -4.66
N VAL A 58 22.45 53.58 -3.92
CA VAL A 58 21.86 54.92 -3.76
C VAL A 58 22.86 55.89 -3.12
N GLN A 59 23.53 55.47 -2.03
CA GLN A 59 24.47 56.31 -1.29
C GLN A 59 25.73 56.65 -2.12
N LYS A 60 26.22 55.70 -2.91
CA LYS A 60 27.42 55.88 -3.75
C LYS A 60 27.18 56.81 -4.94
N ASN A 61 26.00 56.70 -5.57
CA ASN A 61 25.72 57.37 -6.85
C ASN A 61 24.90 58.65 -6.73
N LYS A 62 24.52 59.09 -5.51
CA LYS A 62 23.69 60.29 -5.25
C LYS A 62 22.45 60.35 -6.16
N ILE A 63 21.78 59.21 -6.31
CA ILE A 63 20.67 59.05 -7.25
C ILE A 63 19.49 59.89 -6.78
N LYS A 64 19.00 60.76 -7.68
CA LYS A 64 17.82 61.61 -7.43
C LYS A 64 16.53 61.02 -8.00
N ASP A 65 16.62 60.04 -8.91
CA ASP A 65 15.47 59.38 -9.53
C ASP A 65 15.51 57.88 -9.21
N SER A 66 14.48 57.40 -8.50
CA SER A 66 14.33 56.01 -8.10
C SER A 66 14.29 55.01 -9.26
N THR A 67 13.87 55.45 -10.45
CA THR A 67 13.76 54.58 -11.63
C THR A 67 15.11 54.01 -12.09
N GLN A 68 16.22 54.63 -11.71
CA GLN A 68 17.55 54.22 -12.17
C GLN A 68 18.16 53.06 -11.37
N CYS A 69 17.61 52.74 -10.19
CA CYS A 69 18.18 51.73 -9.30
C CYS A 69 17.25 50.57 -8.95
N ASN A 70 15.98 50.64 -9.37
CA ASN A 70 15.00 49.60 -9.10
C ASN A 70 15.33 48.35 -9.92
N TYR A 71 15.50 47.19 -9.27
CA TYR A 71 15.66 45.92 -9.98
C TYR A 71 14.35 45.36 -10.54
N ALA A 72 13.21 45.84 -10.04
CA ALA A 72 11.87 45.47 -10.51
C ALA A 72 10.92 46.67 -10.38
N ASP A 73 10.04 46.83 -11.38
CA ASP A 73 9.06 47.90 -11.48
C ASP A 73 7.79 47.44 -12.24
N PHE A 74 6.77 48.29 -12.31
CA PHE A 74 5.55 48.05 -13.08
C PHE A 74 5.63 48.61 -14.52
N ASN A 75 6.83 48.89 -15.05
CA ASN A 75 6.98 49.32 -16.44
C ASN A 75 6.91 48.14 -17.41
N SER A 76 7.24 46.94 -16.93
CA SER A 76 7.17 45.70 -17.70
C SER A 76 6.35 44.66 -16.95
N PHE A 77 5.72 43.77 -17.72
CA PHE A 77 4.94 42.67 -17.15
C PHE A 77 5.80 41.76 -16.24
N LEU A 78 7.02 41.44 -16.67
CA LEU A 78 7.93 40.61 -15.88
C LEU A 78 8.45 41.34 -14.63
N GLY A 79 8.71 42.64 -14.72
CA GLY A 79 9.06 43.46 -13.56
C GLY A 79 7.93 43.46 -12.53
N SER A 80 6.69 43.62 -12.98
CA SER A 80 5.50 43.59 -12.13
C SER A 80 5.36 42.24 -11.41
N MET A 81 5.57 41.14 -12.12
CA MET A 81 5.59 39.79 -11.55
C MET A 81 6.61 39.65 -10.42
N LEU A 82 7.81 40.21 -10.57
CA LEU A 82 8.85 40.18 -9.54
C LEU A 82 8.48 41.03 -8.31
N VAL A 83 7.87 42.20 -8.52
CA VAL A 83 7.36 43.02 -7.40
C VAL A 83 6.27 42.26 -6.65
N LEU A 84 5.31 41.65 -7.35
CA LEU A 84 4.25 40.86 -6.73
C LEU A 84 4.80 39.61 -6.03
N LEU A 85 5.84 38.96 -6.56
CA LEU A 85 6.50 37.84 -5.90
C LEU A 85 7.10 38.26 -4.54
N GLN A 86 7.72 39.44 -4.48
CA GLN A 86 8.22 39.99 -3.22
C GLN A 86 7.10 40.29 -2.22
N VAL A 87 5.97 40.83 -2.69
CA VAL A 87 4.79 41.06 -1.84
C VAL A 87 4.20 39.73 -1.36
N CYS A 88 4.16 38.71 -2.21
CA CYS A 88 3.67 37.37 -1.89
C CYS A 88 4.53 36.68 -0.82
N THR A 89 5.85 36.87 -0.85
CA THR A 89 6.79 36.33 0.14
C THR A 89 6.84 37.15 1.44
N ALA A 90 6.01 38.20 1.54
CA ALA A 90 5.97 39.15 2.66
C ALA A 90 7.33 39.84 2.93
N ALA A 91 8.24 39.87 1.96
CA ALA A 91 9.58 40.39 2.14
C ALA A 91 9.62 41.91 1.91
N GLY A 92 9.45 42.69 2.98
CA GLY A 92 9.49 44.16 2.91
C GLY A 92 8.33 44.77 2.11
N TRP A 93 7.21 44.06 2.02
CA TRP A 93 6.05 44.45 1.22
C TRP A 93 5.43 45.78 1.66
N SER A 94 5.43 46.08 2.96
CA SER A 94 4.92 47.34 3.50
C SER A 94 5.67 48.55 2.94
N ASN A 95 6.99 48.45 2.78
CA ASN A 95 7.79 49.51 2.18
C ASN A 95 7.35 49.78 0.74
N ILE A 96 7.05 48.72 -0.03
CA ILE A 96 6.56 48.83 -1.42
C ILE A 96 5.23 49.58 -1.46
N VAL A 97 4.30 49.27 -0.55
CA VAL A 97 2.99 49.95 -0.49
C VAL A 97 3.16 51.45 -0.29
N PHE A 98 3.99 51.86 0.66
CA PHE A 98 4.26 53.28 0.89
C PHE A 98 5.02 53.91 -0.29
N ASP A 99 6.00 53.19 -0.87
CA ASP A 99 6.78 53.64 -2.02
C ASP A 99 5.87 54.05 -3.19
N TYR A 100 4.99 53.15 -3.59
CA TYR A 100 4.05 53.37 -4.69
C TYR A 100 2.93 54.35 -4.31
N GLY A 101 2.52 54.38 -3.04
CA GLY A 101 1.53 55.33 -2.54
C GLY A 101 2.00 56.78 -2.65
N TYR A 102 3.25 57.06 -2.26
CA TYR A 102 3.85 58.39 -2.34
C TYR A 102 4.31 58.75 -3.76
N LYS A 103 4.73 57.76 -4.56
CA LYS A 103 5.20 57.99 -5.94
C LYS A 103 4.09 58.46 -6.87
N PHE A 104 2.88 57.92 -6.73
CA PHE A 104 1.73 58.23 -7.58
C PHE A 104 0.71 59.15 -6.90
N ASP A 105 1.03 59.69 -5.72
CA ASP A 105 0.13 60.49 -4.87
C ASP A 105 -1.24 59.82 -4.62
N SER A 106 -1.26 58.49 -4.65
CA SER A 106 -2.46 57.67 -4.57
C SER A 106 -2.28 56.58 -3.52
N LEU A 107 -2.10 56.99 -2.27
CA LEU A 107 -1.86 56.09 -1.13
C LEU A 107 -2.98 55.04 -1.00
N LEU A 108 -4.24 55.45 -1.15
CA LEU A 108 -5.39 54.56 -1.03
C LEU A 108 -5.36 53.46 -2.10
N ASN A 109 -5.09 53.80 -3.36
CA ASN A 109 -4.99 52.83 -4.46
C ASN A 109 -3.86 51.82 -4.21
N SER A 110 -2.70 52.31 -3.76
CA SER A 110 -1.58 51.44 -3.39
C SER A 110 -1.95 50.49 -2.25
N ILE A 111 -2.53 51.01 -1.16
CA ILE A 111 -2.96 50.20 -0.01
C ILE A 111 -3.97 49.14 -0.44
N LEU A 112 -5.01 49.50 -1.21
CA LEU A 112 -6.02 48.53 -1.65
C LEU A 112 -5.44 47.47 -2.58
N PHE A 113 -4.63 47.87 -3.56
CA PHE A 113 -4.04 46.94 -4.52
C PHE A 113 -3.12 45.93 -3.82
N PHE A 114 -2.13 46.39 -3.06
CA PHE A 114 -1.14 45.50 -2.45
C PHE A 114 -1.73 44.67 -1.29
N ASN A 115 -2.63 45.23 -0.47
CA ASN A 115 -3.25 44.44 0.59
C ASN A 115 -4.24 43.41 0.05
N SER A 116 -5.02 43.74 -0.99
CA SER A 116 -5.92 42.76 -1.61
C SER A 116 -5.13 41.61 -2.24
N PHE A 117 -4.05 41.92 -2.96
CA PHE A 117 -3.14 40.92 -3.50
C PHE A 117 -2.51 40.06 -2.39
N HIS A 118 -1.97 40.69 -1.34
CA HIS A 118 -1.33 39.98 -0.23
C HIS A 118 -2.31 39.05 0.48
N PHE A 119 -3.54 39.51 0.75
CA PHE A 119 -4.59 38.69 1.34
C PHE A 119 -4.91 37.47 0.47
N ILE A 120 -5.13 37.67 -0.83
CA ILE A 120 -5.39 36.57 -1.77
C ILE A 120 -4.20 35.62 -1.84
N ALA A 121 -2.97 36.13 -1.89
CA ALA A 121 -1.77 35.30 -1.95
C ALA A 121 -1.63 34.40 -0.71
N VAL A 122 -1.81 34.96 0.50
CA VAL A 122 -1.79 34.20 1.76
C VAL A 122 -2.93 33.17 1.81
N PHE A 123 -4.13 33.55 1.36
CA PHE A 123 -5.26 32.64 1.27
C PHE A 123 -4.97 31.48 0.31
N MET A 124 -4.43 31.75 -0.87
CA MET A 124 -4.07 30.72 -1.86
C MET A 124 -2.95 29.79 -1.35
N LEU A 125 -1.94 30.33 -0.67
CA LEU A 125 -0.89 29.54 -0.04
C LEU A 125 -1.46 28.60 1.04
N SER A 126 -2.44 29.06 1.80
CA SER A 126 -3.13 28.26 2.82
C SER A 126 -3.99 27.17 2.20
N LEU A 127 -4.72 27.46 1.11
CA LEU A 127 -5.50 26.49 0.35
C LEU A 127 -4.60 25.40 -0.22
N ILE A 128 -3.48 25.79 -0.85
CA ILE A 128 -2.52 24.84 -1.44
C ILE A 128 -1.86 24.00 -0.34
N GLY A 129 -1.49 24.62 0.79
CA GLY A 129 -0.99 23.89 1.96
C GLY A 129 -1.97 22.83 2.44
N GLY A 130 -3.26 23.16 2.50
CA GLY A 130 -4.34 22.23 2.86
C GLY A 130 -4.47 21.07 1.88
N ILE A 131 -4.53 21.34 0.57
CA ILE A 131 -4.64 20.28 -0.45
C ILE A 131 -3.40 19.39 -0.46
N ILE A 132 -2.21 19.97 -0.31
CA ILE A 132 -0.97 19.19 -0.21
C ILE A 132 -1.03 18.23 0.97
N TRP A 133 -1.53 18.69 2.12
CA TRP A 133 -1.68 17.84 3.31
C TRP A 133 -2.68 16.69 3.11
N GLU A 134 -3.84 16.98 2.51
CA GLU A 134 -4.84 15.98 2.15
C GLU A 134 -4.25 14.91 1.22
N VAL A 135 -3.54 15.35 0.18
CA VAL A 135 -2.90 14.47 -0.80
C VAL A 135 -1.81 13.62 -0.15
N PHE A 136 -0.99 14.19 0.72
CA PHE A 136 -0.02 13.41 1.48
C PHE A 136 -0.70 12.33 2.33
N THR A 137 -1.83 12.66 2.97
CA THR A 137 -2.60 11.70 3.78
C THR A 137 -3.18 10.58 2.91
N VAL A 138 -3.70 10.91 1.72
CA VAL A 138 -4.22 9.92 0.76
C VAL A 138 -3.11 9.02 0.23
N VAL A 139 -1.96 9.59 -0.14
CA VAL A 139 -0.80 8.81 -0.63
C VAL A 139 -0.25 7.90 0.46
N GLU A 140 -0.22 8.37 1.71
CA GLU A 140 0.20 7.55 2.84
C GLU A 140 -0.72 6.35 3.02
N LYS A 141 -2.04 6.56 3.02
CA LYS A 141 -3.01 5.47 3.10
C LYS A 141 -2.89 4.48 1.94
N ILE A 142 -2.76 4.96 0.70
CA ILE A 142 -2.60 4.09 -0.47
C ILE A 142 -1.31 3.25 -0.37
N MET A 143 -0.22 3.83 0.13
CA MET A 143 1.02 3.09 0.33
C MET A 143 0.87 2.00 1.40
N GLU A 144 0.17 2.28 2.50
CA GLU A 144 -0.14 1.28 3.52
C GLU A 144 -1.03 0.16 2.96
N ASP A 145 -2.06 0.50 2.18
CA ASP A 145 -2.94 -0.47 1.53
C ASP A 145 -2.18 -1.36 0.52
N ILE A 146 -1.25 -0.79 -0.26
CA ILE A 146 -0.40 -1.55 -1.19
C ILE A 146 0.49 -2.52 -0.42
N GLN A 147 1.11 -2.07 0.68
CA GLN A 147 1.98 -2.91 1.48
C GLN A 147 1.19 -4.07 2.11
N ALA A 148 -0.01 -3.82 2.61
CA ALA A 148 -0.88 -4.87 3.14
C ALA A 148 -1.29 -5.90 2.06
N VAL A 149 -1.51 -5.45 0.83
CA VAL A 149 -1.80 -6.35 -0.31
C VAL A 149 -0.58 -7.18 -0.72
N GLU A 150 0.62 -6.58 -0.73
CA GLU A 150 1.87 -7.30 -1.01
C GLU A 150 2.11 -8.41 0.03
N GLU A 151 1.93 -8.12 1.31
CA GLU A 151 2.06 -9.10 2.40
C GLU A 151 1.04 -10.25 2.25
N GLN A 152 -0.21 -9.95 1.88
CA GLN A 152 -1.22 -10.97 1.61
C GLN A 152 -0.86 -11.84 0.39
N GLN A 153 -0.31 -11.23 -0.66
CA GLN A 153 0.07 -11.94 -1.87
C GLN A 153 1.26 -12.88 -1.63
N GLU A 154 2.25 -12.46 -0.85
CA GLU A 154 3.37 -13.31 -0.44
C GLU A 154 2.89 -14.52 0.37
N LEU A 155 1.94 -14.29 1.29
CA LEU A 155 1.39 -15.35 2.13
C LEU A 155 0.58 -16.35 1.30
N LEU A 156 -0.24 -15.88 0.36
CA LEU A 156 -0.95 -16.71 -0.61
C LEU A 156 0.01 -17.56 -1.47
N ASN A 157 1.05 -16.93 -2.02
CA ASN A 157 2.07 -17.63 -2.82
C ASN A 157 2.77 -18.72 -1.99
N SER A 158 3.05 -18.47 -0.71
CA SER A 158 3.67 -19.45 0.19
C SER A 158 2.76 -20.65 0.50
N ILE A 159 1.45 -20.41 0.66
CA ILE A 159 0.45 -21.46 0.87
C ILE A 159 0.32 -22.33 -0.39
N GLU A 160 0.30 -21.71 -1.57
CA GLU A 160 0.21 -22.43 -2.83
C GLU A 160 1.44 -23.35 -3.04
N GLN A 161 2.64 -22.86 -2.75
CA GLN A 161 3.86 -23.67 -2.77
C GLN A 161 3.79 -24.85 -1.80
N GLN A 162 3.28 -24.63 -0.58
CA GLN A 162 3.09 -25.71 0.39
C GLN A 162 2.06 -26.74 -0.08
N GLN A 163 0.97 -26.32 -0.73
CA GLN A 163 -0.02 -27.24 -1.28
C GLN A 163 0.57 -28.09 -2.42
N GLN A 164 1.38 -27.51 -3.31
CA GLN A 164 2.05 -28.26 -4.37
C GLN A 164 3.03 -29.30 -3.79
N LEU A 165 3.79 -28.95 -2.74
CA LEU A 165 4.66 -29.88 -2.03
C LEU A 165 3.87 -31.00 -1.32
N LEU A 166 2.74 -30.68 -0.69
CA LEU A 166 1.89 -31.69 -0.07
C LEU A 166 1.27 -32.64 -1.11
N GLN A 167 0.91 -32.13 -2.29
CA GLN A 167 0.40 -32.96 -3.39
C GLN A 167 1.49 -33.91 -3.92
N SER A 168 2.73 -33.46 -4.08
CA SER A 168 3.82 -34.34 -4.53
C SER A 168 4.14 -35.42 -3.49
N ILE A 169 4.17 -35.08 -2.20
CA ILE A 169 4.40 -36.04 -1.11
C ILE A 169 3.24 -37.05 -1.00
N ASN A 170 1.99 -36.61 -1.14
CA ASN A 170 0.82 -37.50 -1.10
C ASN A 170 0.75 -38.44 -2.32
N PHE A 171 1.33 -38.04 -3.46
CA PHE A 171 1.46 -38.90 -4.63
C PHE A 171 2.53 -40.00 -4.42
N GLU A 172 3.69 -39.65 -3.86
CA GLU A 172 4.75 -40.61 -3.53
C GLU A 172 4.31 -41.62 -2.44
N THR A 173 3.61 -41.16 -1.41
CA THR A 173 3.12 -42.04 -0.34
C THR A 173 2.00 -42.98 -0.79
N ASN A 174 1.11 -42.54 -1.68
CA ASN A 174 0.11 -43.44 -2.28
C ASN A 174 0.73 -44.48 -3.21
N GLN A 175 1.75 -44.12 -4.00
CA GLN A 175 2.47 -45.11 -4.81
C GLN A 175 3.19 -46.13 -3.94
N ASN A 176 3.90 -45.70 -2.89
CA ASN A 176 4.61 -46.61 -1.98
C ASN A 176 3.64 -47.55 -1.25
N LYS A 177 2.46 -47.07 -0.82
CA LYS A 177 1.44 -47.91 -0.19
C LYS A 177 0.80 -48.91 -1.17
N TYR A 178 0.57 -48.51 -2.41
CA TYR A 178 0.06 -49.42 -3.45
C TYR A 178 1.07 -50.49 -3.83
N ILE A 179 2.35 -50.13 -3.97
CA ILE A 179 3.43 -51.07 -4.28
C ILE A 179 3.53 -52.13 -3.18
N ASP A 180 3.47 -51.74 -1.90
CA ASP A 180 3.58 -52.66 -0.78
C ASP A 180 2.39 -53.63 -0.69
N ILE A 181 1.17 -53.14 -0.95
CA ILE A 181 -0.04 -53.98 -1.01
C ILE A 181 0.03 -54.97 -2.19
N VAL A 182 0.46 -54.51 -3.38
CA VAL A 182 0.59 -55.37 -4.57
C VAL A 182 1.66 -56.45 -4.36
N TYR A 183 2.80 -56.12 -3.75
CA TYR A 183 3.81 -57.11 -3.38
C TYR A 183 3.28 -58.13 -2.36
N THR A 184 2.51 -57.66 -1.38
CA THR A 184 1.91 -58.53 -0.36
C THR A 184 0.88 -59.48 -0.97
N ILE A 185 0.01 -58.99 -1.87
CA ILE A 185 -0.97 -59.81 -2.58
C ILE A 185 -0.27 -60.83 -3.48
N ALA A 186 0.73 -60.42 -4.27
CA ALA A 186 1.48 -61.33 -5.13
C ALA A 186 2.23 -62.42 -4.32
N PHE A 187 2.75 -62.07 -3.15
CA PHE A 187 3.37 -63.03 -2.24
C PHE A 187 2.33 -64.03 -1.68
N LEU A 188 1.15 -63.55 -1.29
CA LEU A 188 0.06 -64.39 -0.80
C LEU A 188 -0.48 -65.32 -1.88
N GLU A 189 -0.65 -64.84 -3.12
CA GLU A 189 -1.06 -65.66 -4.27
C GLU A 189 -0.04 -66.75 -4.58
N LYS A 190 1.27 -66.42 -4.57
CA LYS A 190 2.34 -67.40 -4.76
C LYS A 190 2.35 -68.48 -3.66
N LYS A 191 2.07 -68.09 -2.41
CA LYS A 191 1.95 -69.03 -1.29
C LYS A 191 0.71 -69.92 -1.43
N ASN A 192 -0.42 -69.35 -1.86
CA ASN A 192 -1.67 -70.07 -2.04
C ASN A 192 -1.60 -71.06 -3.21
N TYR A 193 -0.98 -70.68 -4.33
CA TYR A 193 -0.72 -71.58 -5.45
C TYR A 193 0.15 -72.79 -5.04
N ASN A 194 1.20 -72.55 -4.24
CA ASN A 194 2.03 -73.63 -3.71
C ASN A 194 1.29 -74.56 -2.75
N TYR A 195 0.32 -74.05 -2.00
CA TYR A 195 -0.54 -74.84 -1.14
C TYR A 195 -1.50 -75.70 -1.97
N LEU A 196 -2.24 -75.10 -2.90
CA LEU A 196 -3.16 -75.80 -3.80
C LEU A 196 -2.44 -76.85 -4.65
N ARG A 197 -1.21 -76.58 -5.11
CA ARG A 197 -0.38 -77.56 -5.81
C ARG A 197 -0.04 -78.77 -4.94
N ARG A 198 0.29 -78.58 -3.66
CA ARG A 198 0.54 -79.71 -2.73
C ARG A 198 -0.72 -80.54 -2.50
N PHE A 199 -1.89 -79.91 -2.39
CA PHE A 199 -3.17 -80.61 -2.27
C PHE A 199 -3.54 -81.38 -3.55
N SER A 200 -3.28 -80.83 -4.74
CA SER A 200 -3.54 -81.51 -6.01
C SER A 200 -2.62 -82.71 -6.27
N ILE A 201 -1.42 -82.73 -5.68
CA ILE A 201 -0.49 -83.87 -5.75
C ILE A 201 -0.90 -84.97 -4.77
N GLN A 202 -1.51 -84.63 -3.63
CA GLN A 202 -2.06 -85.61 -2.69
C GLN A 202 -3.33 -86.28 -3.21
N LYS A 203 -4.19 -85.57 -3.96
CA LYS A 203 -5.45 -86.12 -4.48
C LYS A 203 -5.34 -86.94 -5.76
N LYS A 204 -4.14 -87.07 -6.34
CA LYS A 204 -3.89 -87.86 -7.57
C LYS A 204 -3.25 -89.22 -7.29
N GLY A 205 -3.30 -89.67 -6.03
CA GLY A 205 -2.76 -90.95 -5.56
C GLY A 205 -3.78 -91.90 -4.92
N GLU A 206 -5.07 -91.54 -4.88
CA GLU A 206 -6.14 -92.40 -4.36
C GLU A 206 -7.33 -92.36 -5.34
N ASP A 207 -7.31 -93.37 -6.20
CA ASP A 207 -8.40 -94.23 -6.68
C ASP A 207 -9.54 -93.68 -7.55
N ASP A 208 -9.53 -94.15 -8.81
CA ASP A 208 -10.71 -94.58 -9.54
C ASP A 208 -11.43 -95.66 -8.73
N ASP A 209 -12.65 -95.38 -8.25
CA ASP A 209 -13.83 -96.21 -8.52
C ASP A 209 -15.12 -95.54 -7.98
N SER A 210 -16.09 -95.43 -8.90
CA SER A 210 -17.56 -95.43 -8.76
C SER A 210 -18.33 -94.48 -7.82
N GLU A 211 -19.30 -93.81 -8.47
CA GLU A 211 -20.73 -93.62 -8.12
C GLU A 211 -21.16 -92.81 -6.87
N GLU A 212 -21.73 -91.64 -7.20
CA GLU A 212 -23.10 -91.18 -6.85
C GLU A 212 -23.64 -91.40 -5.42
N SER A 213 -23.71 -90.34 -4.62
CA SER A 213 -24.96 -89.78 -4.06
C SER A 213 -24.72 -88.67 -3.00
N ASP A 214 -25.46 -87.59 -3.19
CA ASP A 214 -25.99 -86.60 -2.24
C ASP A 214 -25.25 -86.27 -0.93
N GLU A 215 -24.67 -85.07 -0.88
CA GLU A 215 -24.32 -84.38 0.37
C GLU A 215 -25.15 -83.10 0.58
N SER A 216 -25.73 -83.07 1.76
CA SER A 216 -26.67 -82.15 2.39
C SER A 216 -26.20 -80.69 2.56
N GLU A 217 -27.19 -79.79 2.63
CA GLU A 217 -27.15 -78.32 2.71
C GLU A 217 -26.43 -77.71 3.94
N GLU A 218 -25.85 -78.50 4.84
CA GLU A 218 -25.37 -78.03 6.15
C GLU A 218 -23.97 -77.36 6.12
N SER A 219 -23.26 -77.39 4.98
CA SER A 219 -21.88 -76.86 4.86
C SER A 219 -21.77 -75.43 4.30
N LYS A 220 -22.87 -74.83 3.83
CA LYS A 220 -22.88 -73.46 3.29
C LYS A 220 -23.08 -72.39 4.37
N GLU A 221 -23.86 -72.70 5.41
CA GLU A 221 -24.22 -71.72 6.44
C GLU A 221 -23.02 -71.31 7.34
N SER A 222 -22.06 -72.22 7.56
CA SER A 222 -20.86 -71.92 8.36
C SER A 222 -19.83 -71.03 7.64
N LYS A 223 -19.80 -71.04 6.30
CA LYS A 223 -18.87 -70.21 5.51
C LYS A 223 -19.37 -68.78 5.33
N GLU A 224 -20.67 -68.58 5.16
CA GLU A 224 -21.25 -67.23 5.08
C GLU A 224 -21.24 -66.51 6.44
N GLN A 225 -21.49 -67.22 7.54
CA GLN A 225 -21.40 -66.63 8.88
C GLN A 225 -19.96 -66.22 9.26
N LEU A 226 -18.93 -66.94 8.78
CA LEU A 226 -17.55 -66.54 8.98
C LEU A 226 -17.18 -65.30 8.15
N GLN A 227 -17.59 -65.23 6.88
CA GLN A 227 -17.32 -64.07 6.02
C GLN A 227 -18.02 -62.80 6.54
N PHE A 228 -19.26 -62.92 7.05
CA PHE A 228 -19.99 -61.79 7.60
C PHE A 228 -19.35 -61.25 8.89
N LYS A 229 -18.80 -62.13 9.74
CA LYS A 229 -18.11 -61.74 10.99
C LYS A 229 -16.78 -61.03 10.74
N TYR A 230 -16.07 -61.38 9.65
CA TYR A 230 -14.86 -60.67 9.23
C TYR A 230 -15.16 -59.28 8.67
N HIS A 231 -16.22 -59.14 7.86
CA HIS A 231 -16.58 -57.85 7.26
C HIS A 231 -17.01 -56.80 8.31
N LEU A 232 -17.70 -57.24 9.37
CA LEU A 232 -18.11 -56.39 10.50
C LEU A 232 -16.94 -55.96 11.41
N GLY A 233 -15.85 -56.73 11.46
CA GLY A 233 -14.65 -56.38 12.20
C GLY A 233 -13.89 -55.22 11.54
N ILE A 234 -13.74 -55.29 10.21
CA ILE A 234 -13.00 -54.29 9.42
C ILE A 234 -13.73 -52.94 9.42
N GLU A 235 -15.07 -52.94 9.36
CA GLU A 235 -15.84 -51.69 9.37
C GLU A 235 -15.80 -50.97 10.74
N ARG A 236 -15.68 -51.71 11.86
CA ARG A 236 -15.50 -51.11 13.20
C ARG A 236 -14.13 -50.45 13.36
N GLU A 237 -13.06 -51.08 12.87
CA GLU A 237 -11.72 -50.49 12.96
C GLU A 237 -11.59 -49.22 12.10
N PHE A 238 -12.24 -49.19 10.94
CA PHE A 238 -12.26 -48.01 10.08
C PHE A 238 -13.00 -46.82 10.73
N LYS A 239 -14.13 -47.06 11.41
CA LYS A 239 -14.87 -46.02 12.13
C LYS A 239 -14.10 -45.49 13.35
N LEU A 240 -13.34 -46.34 14.04
CA LEU A 240 -12.47 -45.94 15.16
C LEU A 240 -11.31 -45.05 14.70
N GLN A 241 -10.69 -45.35 13.57
CA GLN A 241 -9.64 -44.50 13.00
C GLN A 241 -10.16 -43.13 12.57
N GLN A 242 -11.35 -43.05 11.96
CA GLN A 242 -11.96 -41.76 11.59
C GLN A 242 -12.28 -40.89 12.82
N GLN A 243 -12.77 -41.49 13.92
CA GLN A 243 -13.03 -40.76 15.16
C GLN A 243 -11.76 -40.20 15.80
N GLN A 244 -10.67 -40.98 15.86
CA GLN A 244 -9.39 -40.48 16.37
C GLN A 244 -8.83 -39.34 15.53
N THR A 245 -9.01 -39.40 14.20
CA THR A 245 -8.56 -38.35 13.29
C THR A 245 -9.33 -37.04 13.48
N MET A 246 -10.64 -37.11 13.75
CA MET A 246 -11.45 -35.92 14.07
C MET A 246 -11.11 -35.34 15.46
N LEU A 247 -10.87 -36.18 16.46
CA LEU A 247 -10.51 -35.73 17.81
C LEU A 247 -9.18 -34.95 17.80
N ASN A 248 -8.18 -35.43 17.07
CA ASN A 248 -6.89 -34.76 16.96
C ASN A 248 -6.98 -33.38 16.27
N LYS A 249 -7.88 -33.23 15.27
CA LYS A 249 -8.13 -31.94 14.61
C LYS A 249 -8.82 -30.94 15.54
N MET A 250 -9.73 -31.38 16.41
CA MET A 250 -10.37 -30.51 17.40
C MET A 250 -9.41 -30.02 18.49
N THR A 251 -8.45 -30.86 18.90
CA THR A 251 -7.45 -30.49 19.93
C THR A 251 -6.42 -29.48 19.41
N GLN A 252 -6.01 -29.58 18.14
CA GLN A 252 -5.11 -28.59 17.52
C GLN A 252 -5.75 -27.20 17.39
N ASN A 253 -7.05 -27.13 17.10
CA ASN A 253 -7.74 -25.85 16.93
C ASN A 253 -7.92 -25.09 18.27
N LYS A 254 -8.06 -25.81 19.40
CA LYS A 254 -8.12 -25.21 20.74
C LYS A 254 -6.79 -24.59 21.21
N ASN A 255 -5.66 -25.19 20.84
CA ASN A 255 -4.35 -24.67 21.23
C ASN A 255 -3.96 -23.39 20.48
N ASN A 256 -4.47 -23.19 19.26
CA ASN A 256 -4.22 -21.96 18.50
C ASN A 256 -5.04 -20.76 19.01
N GLN A 257 -6.24 -20.97 19.56
CA GLN A 257 -7.04 -19.88 20.13
C GLN A 257 -6.51 -19.35 21.47
N ASN A 258 -5.81 -20.17 22.26
CA ASN A 258 -5.25 -19.72 23.55
C ASN A 258 -3.97 -18.85 23.40
N ASN A 259 -3.30 -18.89 22.25
CA ASN A 259 -2.07 -18.10 22.02
C ASN A 259 -2.33 -16.69 21.44
N GLN A 260 -3.57 -16.34 21.07
CA GLN A 260 -3.90 -15.01 20.53
C GLN A 260 -4.40 -14.00 21.58
N ASN A 261 -4.50 -14.37 22.86
CA ASN A 261 -5.00 -13.50 23.93
C ASN A 261 -3.92 -12.92 24.86
N GLN A 262 -2.66 -12.84 24.41
CA GLN A 262 -1.59 -12.17 25.17
C GLN A 262 -0.83 -11.16 24.29
N CYS A 263 -1.39 -9.95 24.16
CA CYS A 263 -0.66 -8.73 23.79
C CYS A 263 -0.96 -7.68 24.88
N GLU A 264 0.00 -7.42 25.76
CA GLU A 264 0.97 -6.31 25.67
C GLU A 264 0.41 -4.99 26.20
N THR A 265 0.78 -4.68 27.44
CA THR A 265 0.60 -3.39 28.09
C THR A 265 1.61 -2.35 27.55
N PRO A 266 1.23 -1.07 27.38
CA PRO A 266 2.14 -0.04 26.88
C PRO A 266 3.15 0.39 27.95
N LYS A 267 4.42 0.51 27.56
CA LYS A 267 5.49 1.12 28.37
C LYS A 267 5.46 2.64 28.19
N ASP A 268 5.05 3.35 29.24
CA ASP A 268 5.18 4.81 29.35
C ASP A 268 6.66 5.23 29.51
N LEU A 269 7.07 6.12 28.62
CA LEU A 269 8.40 6.70 28.51
C LEU A 269 8.34 8.15 29.01
N PHE A 270 8.52 8.38 30.32
CA PHE A 270 8.64 9.73 30.88
C PHE A 270 10.10 10.14 31.08
N ILE A 271 10.49 11.16 30.32
CA ILE A 271 11.81 11.77 30.26
C ILE A 271 12.01 12.77 31.41
N LYS A 272 13.19 12.67 32.04
CA LYS A 272 13.84 13.56 33.01
C LYS A 272 13.63 15.06 32.75
N LYS A 273 13.14 15.79 33.77
CA LYS A 273 13.51 17.20 34.03
C LYS A 273 14.69 17.22 35.01
N LYS A 274 15.82 17.75 34.56
CA LYS A 274 16.94 18.15 35.44
C LYS A 274 16.55 19.43 36.18
N LYS A 275 16.79 19.43 37.49
CA LYS A 275 17.11 20.61 38.29
C LYS A 275 18.60 20.91 38.14
#